data_AF-A0A6I9RPH4-F1
#
_entry.id   AF-A0A6I9RPH4-F1
#
_cell.length_a   1.000
_cell.length_b   1.000
_cell.length_c   1.000
_cell.angle_alpha   90.00
_cell.angle_beta   90.00
_cell.angle_gamma   90.00
#
_symmetry.space_group_name_H-M   'P 1'
#
loop_
_entity.id
_entity.type
_entity.pdbx_description
1 polymer ?
#
loop_
_entity_poly.entity_id
_entity_poly.type
_entity_poly.pdbx_seq_one_letter_code
_entity_poly.pdbx_strand_id
1 'polypeptide(L)'
;MAAARSFFACAAAGGRVYVAGGHDGQKNALRSAEAYDVAMDRWATLPEMAEERDECQGAAAAGGKFWAVSGYGTESQGRFDAAAEWYDAAAGEWRREEGVWEVGDAGIGGGGAACFAAAGGLWCVDVKRGVREYDGMGRGWRAVAGVPELLRSTPCAVAMGGAAAGERVFVMGVEGEGGRHGGWVFEMGSKKWTRVETPAVFTGFVYSAAAVRL
;
A
#
# COMPACT_ATOMS: atom_id res chain seq x y z
N MET A 1 -15.10 6.56 -12.15
CA MET A 1 -13.85 6.13 -12.80
C MET A 1 -14.19 5.94 -14.27
N ALA A 2 -13.31 6.36 -15.17
CA ALA A 2 -13.59 6.40 -16.61
C ALA A 2 -13.47 5.02 -17.29
N ALA A 3 -12.65 4.12 -16.74
CA ALA A 3 -12.46 2.76 -17.25
C ALA A 3 -12.46 1.74 -16.12
N ALA A 4 -12.95 0.53 -16.40
CA ALA A 4 -12.83 -0.60 -15.49
C ALA A 4 -11.37 -1.05 -15.42
N ARG A 5 -10.87 -1.29 -14.20
CA ARG A 5 -9.52 -1.75 -13.92
C ARG A 5 -9.50 -2.68 -12.71
N SER A 6 -8.51 -3.57 -12.64
CA SER A 6 -8.25 -4.46 -11.50
C SER A 6 -6.81 -4.28 -11.01
N PHE A 7 -6.51 -4.70 -9.77
CA PHE A 7 -5.15 -4.73 -9.20
C PHE A 7 -4.37 -3.39 -9.24
N PHE A 8 -5.10 -2.29 -9.11
CA PHE A 8 -4.55 -0.93 -9.11
C PHE A 8 -4.16 -0.46 -7.71
N ALA A 9 -3.21 0.48 -7.64
CA ALA A 9 -2.89 1.22 -6.42
C ALA A 9 -4.06 2.15 -6.06
N CYS A 10 -4.47 2.18 -4.80
CA CYS A 10 -5.54 3.04 -4.30
C CYS A 10 -5.18 3.63 -2.93
N ALA A 11 -5.39 4.93 -2.74
CA ALA A 11 -5.26 5.56 -1.43
C ALA A 11 -6.08 6.85 -1.32
N ALA A 12 -6.45 7.24 -0.11
CA ALA A 12 -7.19 8.48 0.15
C ALA A 12 -6.29 9.53 0.83
N ALA A 13 -6.32 10.76 0.33
CA ALA A 13 -5.68 11.91 0.97
C ALA A 13 -6.32 13.24 0.56
N GLY A 14 -6.40 14.18 1.50
CA GLY A 14 -6.83 15.55 1.22
C GLY A 14 -8.23 15.66 0.60
N GLY A 15 -9.18 14.82 1.02
CA GLY A 15 -10.54 14.81 0.47
C GLY A 15 -10.66 14.16 -0.91
N ARG A 16 -9.62 13.47 -1.38
CA ARG A 16 -9.60 12.75 -2.65
C ARG A 16 -9.25 11.28 -2.48
N VAL A 17 -9.76 10.45 -3.38
CA VAL A 17 -9.33 9.06 -3.55
C VAL A 17 -8.55 8.97 -4.86
N TYR A 18 -7.31 8.52 -4.78
CA TYR A 18 -6.42 8.36 -5.93
C TYR A 18 -6.39 6.90 -6.35
N VAL A 19 -6.39 6.67 -7.67
CA VAL A 19 -6.16 5.36 -8.27
C VAL A 19 -5.09 5.48 -9.34
N ALA A 20 -4.20 4.49 -9.44
CA ALA A 20 -3.18 4.42 -10.50
C ALA A 20 -2.86 2.98 -10.87
N GLY A 21 -2.54 2.77 -12.14
CA GLY A 21 -2.15 1.45 -12.65
C GLY A 21 -3.29 0.44 -12.66
N GLY A 22 -2.93 -0.81 -12.37
CA GLY A 22 -3.77 -1.99 -12.56
C GLY A 22 -3.77 -2.46 -14.02
N HIS A 23 -4.76 -3.27 -14.38
CA HIS A 23 -4.96 -3.71 -15.76
C HIS A 23 -6.39 -3.56 -16.25
N ASP A 24 -6.56 -3.49 -17.57
CA ASP A 24 -7.86 -3.45 -18.25
C ASP A 24 -8.49 -4.86 -18.42
N GLY A 25 -9.67 -4.93 -19.05
CA GLY A 25 -10.36 -6.19 -19.31
C GLY A 25 -9.63 -7.17 -20.23
N GLN A 26 -8.57 -6.72 -20.93
CA GLN A 26 -7.69 -7.55 -21.76
C GLN A 26 -6.38 -7.90 -21.05
N LYS A 27 -6.23 -7.51 -19.77
CA LYS A 27 -5.03 -7.68 -18.95
C LYS A 27 -3.82 -6.88 -19.42
N ASN A 28 -4.06 -5.77 -20.14
CA ASN A 28 -2.99 -4.81 -20.41
C ASN A 28 -2.77 -3.96 -19.16
N ALA A 29 -1.52 -3.90 -18.69
CA ALA A 29 -1.13 -3.08 -17.56
C ALA A 29 -1.25 -1.59 -17.93
N LEU A 30 -1.67 -0.77 -16.97
CA LEU A 30 -2.03 0.62 -17.20
C LEU A 30 -0.98 1.58 -16.63
N ARG A 31 -0.77 2.70 -17.33
CA ARG A 31 -0.08 3.90 -16.80
C ARG A 31 -1.04 4.94 -16.24
N SER A 32 -2.33 4.80 -16.56
CA SER A 32 -3.33 5.82 -16.29
C SER A 32 -3.64 5.94 -14.81
N ALA A 33 -3.93 7.17 -14.39
CA ALA A 33 -4.31 7.49 -13.02
C ALA A 33 -5.50 8.45 -13.01
N GLU A 34 -6.32 8.34 -11.96
CA GLU A 34 -7.49 9.18 -11.76
C GLU A 34 -7.61 9.54 -10.27
N ALA A 35 -8.20 10.69 -9.98
CA ALA A 35 -8.57 11.09 -8.63
C ALA A 35 -10.07 11.37 -8.56
N TYR A 36 -10.72 10.83 -7.54
CA TYR A 36 -12.09 11.18 -7.20
C TYR A 36 -12.09 12.28 -6.14
N ASP A 37 -12.71 13.41 -6.46
CA ASP A 37 -12.93 14.51 -5.52
C ASP A 37 -14.27 14.29 -4.80
N VAL A 38 -14.20 14.04 -3.48
CA VAL A 38 -15.37 13.69 -2.68
C VAL A 38 -16.35 14.85 -2.55
N ALA A 39 -15.84 16.08 -2.45
CA ALA A 39 -16.69 17.26 -2.28
C ALA A 39 -17.44 17.62 -3.56
N MET A 40 -16.81 17.39 -4.71
CA MET A 40 -17.38 17.67 -6.02
C MET A 40 -18.09 16.48 -6.68
N ASP A 41 -18.06 15.31 -6.03
CA ASP A 41 -18.60 14.04 -6.52
C ASP A 41 -18.21 13.76 -7.98
N ARG A 42 -16.91 13.89 -8.30
CA ARG A 42 -16.43 13.72 -9.67
C ARG A 42 -15.05 13.12 -9.75
N TRP A 43 -14.83 12.36 -10.81
CA TRP A 43 -13.53 11.86 -11.20
C TRP A 43 -12.80 12.89 -12.07
N ALA A 44 -11.49 12.99 -11.89
CA ALA A 44 -10.59 13.77 -12.71
C ALA A 44 -9.43 12.88 -13.16
N THR A 45 -9.08 12.95 -14.44
CA THR A 45 -7.88 12.30 -14.98
C THR A 45 -6.63 13.00 -14.46
N LEU A 46 -5.65 12.22 -14.04
CA LEU A 46 -4.32 12.71 -13.70
C LEU A 46 -3.37 12.46 -14.88
N PRO A 47 -2.20 13.11 -14.93
CA PRO A 47 -1.13 12.71 -15.83
C PRO A 47 -0.81 11.23 -15.69
N GLU A 48 -0.38 10.61 -16.78
CA GLU A 48 0.04 9.21 -16.76
C GLU A 48 1.35 9.04 -16.00
N MET A 49 1.51 7.89 -15.36
CA MET A 49 2.80 7.40 -14.88
C MET A 49 3.75 7.19 -16.07
N ALA A 50 5.05 7.19 -15.79
CA ALA A 50 6.07 6.85 -16.76
C ALA A 50 5.96 5.38 -17.22
N GLU A 51 5.55 4.48 -16.30
CA GLU A 51 5.47 3.05 -16.56
C GLU A 51 4.11 2.44 -16.27
N GLU A 52 3.88 1.29 -16.90
CA GLU A 52 2.75 0.43 -16.60
C GLU A 52 2.97 -0.27 -15.26
N ARG A 53 1.94 -0.32 -14.42
CA ARG A 53 2.02 -0.92 -13.09
C ARG A 53 0.77 -1.74 -12.77
N ASP A 54 0.78 -3.02 -13.12
CA ASP A 54 -0.21 -4.00 -12.65
C ASP A 54 0.22 -4.59 -11.29
N GLU A 55 -0.74 -4.99 -10.45
CA GLU A 55 -0.51 -5.49 -9.09
C GLU A 55 0.34 -4.56 -8.19
N CYS A 56 0.19 -3.25 -8.36
CA CYS A 56 0.92 -2.24 -7.59
C CYS A 56 0.17 -1.78 -6.32
N GLN A 57 0.92 -1.40 -5.28
CA GLN A 57 0.34 -0.98 -4.00
C GLN A 57 0.16 0.54 -3.90
N GLY A 58 -0.91 0.97 -3.25
CA GLY A 58 -1.23 2.38 -3.03
C GLY A 58 -0.94 2.85 -1.62
N ALA A 59 -0.26 4.00 -1.47
CA ALA A 59 -0.09 4.66 -0.17
C ALA A 59 -0.13 6.19 -0.33
N ALA A 60 -0.85 6.90 0.56
CA ALA A 60 -0.90 8.35 0.52
C ALA A 60 -0.16 8.97 1.72
N ALA A 61 1.05 9.48 1.48
CA ALA A 61 1.93 10.04 2.49
C ALA A 61 1.72 11.56 2.68
N ALA A 62 2.36 12.15 3.70
CA ALA A 62 2.27 13.58 3.92
C ALA A 62 2.83 14.40 2.74
N GLY A 63 2.44 15.67 2.69
CA GLY A 63 2.80 16.56 1.59
C GLY A 63 1.98 16.32 0.32
N GLY A 64 0.88 15.57 0.39
CA GLY A 64 0.01 15.33 -0.76
C GLY A 64 0.58 14.35 -1.78
N LYS A 65 1.45 13.44 -1.33
CA LYS A 65 2.07 12.42 -2.18
C LYS A 65 1.22 11.16 -2.23
N PHE A 66 0.85 10.72 -3.43
CA PHE A 66 0.23 9.42 -3.65
C PHE A 66 1.22 8.48 -4.34
N TRP A 67 1.57 7.37 -3.70
CA TRP A 67 2.52 6.38 -4.16
C TRP A 67 1.82 5.20 -4.83
N ALA A 68 2.32 4.82 -6.00
CA ALA A 68 2.11 3.54 -6.67
C ALA A 68 3.42 2.74 -6.56
N VAL A 69 3.47 1.80 -5.63
CA VAL A 69 4.69 1.04 -5.30
C VAL A 69 4.71 -0.26 -6.09
N SER A 70 5.85 -0.52 -6.75
CA SER A 70 6.09 -1.74 -7.54
C SER A 70 5.04 -1.95 -8.63
N GLY A 71 4.74 -3.22 -8.90
CA GLY A 71 3.95 -3.71 -10.00
C GLY A 71 4.82 -4.13 -11.18
N TYR A 72 4.16 -4.52 -12.27
CA TYR A 72 4.83 -4.91 -13.51
C TYR A 72 4.07 -4.40 -14.74
N GLY A 73 4.77 -4.25 -15.86
CA GLY A 73 4.15 -3.95 -17.16
C GLY A 73 3.66 -5.20 -17.89
N THR A 74 2.91 -4.99 -18.96
CA THR A 74 2.24 -6.05 -19.74
C THR A 74 3.20 -7.13 -20.24
N GLU A 75 4.35 -6.72 -20.78
CA GLU A 75 5.39 -7.62 -21.30
C GLU A 75 6.27 -8.26 -20.21
N SER A 76 6.01 -7.90 -18.96
CA SER A 76 6.80 -8.30 -17.78
C SER A 76 5.95 -8.94 -16.69
N GLN A 77 4.81 -9.54 -17.04
CA GLN A 77 3.91 -10.19 -16.09
C GLN A 77 4.65 -11.07 -15.06
N GLY A 78 4.37 -10.80 -13.77
CA GLY A 78 4.99 -11.47 -12.63
C GLY A 78 6.42 -11.02 -12.28
N ARG A 79 7.05 -10.15 -13.08
CA ARG A 79 8.37 -9.56 -12.79
C ARG A 79 8.20 -8.18 -12.16
N PHE A 80 7.97 -8.18 -10.84
CA PHE A 80 7.79 -6.96 -10.06
C PHE A 80 9.01 -6.03 -10.14
N ASP A 81 8.74 -4.76 -10.43
CA ASP A 81 9.74 -3.70 -10.47
C ASP A 81 10.08 -3.23 -9.04
N ALA A 82 11.35 -2.95 -8.80
CA ALA A 82 11.84 -2.35 -7.57
C ALA A 82 11.47 -0.85 -7.46
N ALA A 83 11.12 -0.22 -8.58
CA ALA A 83 10.72 1.18 -8.60
C ALA A 83 9.30 1.41 -8.05
N ALA A 84 9.09 2.59 -7.49
CA ALA A 84 7.78 3.17 -7.27
C ALA A 84 7.65 4.47 -8.05
N GLU A 85 6.42 4.90 -8.28
CA GLU A 85 6.13 6.25 -8.73
C GLU A 85 5.22 6.94 -7.71
N TRP A 86 5.42 8.23 -7.51
CA TRP A 86 4.55 9.02 -6.65
C TRP A 86 4.10 10.32 -7.32
N TYR A 87 2.82 10.60 -7.17
CA TYR A 87 2.18 11.80 -7.67
C TYR A 87 2.30 12.92 -6.64
N ASP A 88 2.92 14.02 -7.04
CA ASP A 88 2.92 15.28 -6.30
C ASP A 88 1.66 16.07 -6.64
N ALA A 89 0.68 16.09 -5.74
CA ALA A 89 -0.58 16.79 -6.00
C ALA A 89 -0.43 18.33 -6.12
N ALA A 90 0.66 18.90 -5.60
CA ALA A 90 0.92 20.34 -5.71
C ALA A 90 1.57 20.69 -7.05
N ALA A 91 2.49 19.86 -7.54
CA ALA A 91 3.11 20.05 -8.85
C ALA A 91 2.24 19.52 -10.00
N GLY A 92 1.37 18.55 -9.72
CA GLY A 92 0.60 17.86 -10.73
C GLY A 92 1.44 16.90 -11.58
N GLU A 93 2.44 16.24 -10.99
CA GLU A 93 3.42 15.45 -11.72
C GLU A 93 3.74 14.13 -11.01
N TRP A 94 4.05 13.10 -11.78
CA TRP A 94 4.62 11.85 -11.27
C TRP A 94 6.13 11.92 -11.20
N ARG A 95 6.69 11.30 -10.15
CA ARG A 95 8.13 11.13 -10.00
C ARG A 95 8.45 9.68 -9.70
N ARG A 96 9.50 9.17 -10.35
CA ARG A 96 10.00 7.81 -10.16
C ARG A 96 11.03 7.77 -9.04
N GLU A 97 10.98 6.71 -8.26
CA GLU A 97 11.95 6.43 -7.21
C GLU A 97 12.37 4.96 -7.23
N GLU A 98 13.66 4.72 -7.37
CA GLU A 98 14.25 3.38 -7.48
C GLU A 98 14.45 2.73 -6.11
N GLY A 99 14.39 1.39 -6.07
CA GLY A 99 14.72 0.61 -4.87
C GLY A 99 13.74 0.81 -3.70
N VAL A 100 12.51 1.22 -3.99
CA VAL A 100 11.42 1.31 -3.00
C VAL A 100 10.87 -0.09 -2.70
N TRP A 101 10.84 -0.97 -3.69
CA TRP A 101 10.44 -2.36 -3.54
C TRP A 101 11.64 -3.30 -3.67
N GLU A 102 11.65 -4.39 -2.91
CA GLU A 102 12.74 -5.36 -2.96
C GLU A 102 12.41 -6.47 -3.98
N VAL A 103 13.34 -6.71 -4.90
CA VAL A 103 13.24 -7.74 -5.94
C VAL A 103 13.05 -9.12 -5.32
N GLY A 104 12.02 -9.84 -5.74
CA GLY A 104 11.71 -11.20 -5.28
C GLY A 104 10.61 -11.30 -4.22
N ASP A 105 10.08 -10.18 -3.73
CA ASP A 105 8.80 -10.18 -3.02
C ASP A 105 7.66 -10.33 -4.04
N ALA A 106 6.74 -11.26 -3.79
CA ALA A 106 5.54 -11.44 -4.60
C ALA A 106 4.61 -10.23 -4.43
N GLY A 107 3.86 -9.89 -5.48
CA GLY A 107 2.91 -8.78 -5.47
C GLY A 107 1.73 -8.96 -4.54
N ILE A 108 0.69 -8.17 -4.80
CA ILE A 108 -0.53 -8.16 -4.00
C ILE A 108 -1.14 -9.57 -3.94
N GLY A 109 -1.21 -10.12 -2.72
CA GLY A 109 -1.78 -11.45 -2.47
C GLY A 109 -0.82 -12.63 -2.53
N GLY A 110 0.45 -12.42 -2.91
CA GLY A 110 1.50 -13.46 -2.86
C GLY A 110 2.16 -13.66 -1.48
N GLY A 111 1.59 -13.10 -0.42
CA GLY A 111 2.19 -13.11 0.92
C GLY A 111 3.34 -12.11 1.11
N GLY A 112 3.43 -11.12 0.21
CA GLY A 112 4.45 -10.07 0.22
C GLY A 112 4.26 -8.99 1.28
N ALA A 113 5.13 -7.99 1.21
CA ALA A 113 5.16 -6.84 2.09
C ALA A 113 3.91 -5.95 1.88
N ALA A 114 3.39 -5.32 2.93
CA ALA A 114 2.31 -4.34 2.82
C ALA A 114 2.85 -2.93 3.04
N CYS A 115 2.83 -2.11 1.99
CA CYS A 115 3.11 -0.70 2.04
C CYS A 115 1.90 0.09 2.54
N PHE A 116 2.15 1.08 3.38
CA PHE A 116 1.15 1.98 3.90
C PHE A 116 1.77 3.34 4.19
N ALA A 117 0.94 4.35 4.36
CA ALA A 117 1.40 5.66 4.81
C ALA A 117 0.99 5.89 6.26
N ALA A 118 1.92 6.39 7.07
CA ALA A 118 1.72 6.71 8.47
C ALA A 118 2.77 7.74 8.91
N ALA A 119 2.46 8.57 9.92
CA ALA A 119 3.36 9.59 10.46
C ALA A 119 3.99 10.50 9.38
N GLY A 120 3.29 10.66 8.26
CA GLY A 120 3.72 11.42 7.09
C GLY A 120 4.74 10.74 6.16
N GLY A 121 5.21 9.54 6.48
CA GLY A 121 6.14 8.76 5.67
C GLY A 121 5.49 7.60 4.92
N LEU A 122 6.28 6.97 4.05
CA LEU A 122 5.98 5.67 3.46
C LEU A 122 6.56 4.57 4.35
N TRP A 123 5.77 3.56 4.63
CA TRP A 123 6.11 2.45 5.52
C TRP A 123 5.83 1.13 4.83
N CYS A 124 6.45 0.07 5.35
CA CYS A 124 6.16 -1.28 4.92
C CYS A 124 6.20 -2.23 6.11
N VAL A 125 5.39 -3.28 6.06
CA VAL A 125 5.47 -4.41 6.99
C VAL A 125 5.53 -5.72 6.21
N ASP A 126 6.50 -6.56 6.55
CA ASP A 126 6.56 -7.93 6.05
C ASP A 126 7.09 -8.88 7.11
N VAL A 127 6.74 -10.16 6.97
CA VAL A 127 7.10 -11.16 7.98
C VAL A 127 8.59 -11.49 8.03
N LYS A 128 9.35 -11.21 6.97
CA LYS A 128 10.80 -11.50 6.91
C LYS A 128 11.63 -10.36 7.51
N ARG A 129 11.22 -9.11 7.30
CA ARG A 129 12.02 -7.91 7.62
C ARG A 129 11.37 -7.00 8.66
N GLY A 130 10.14 -7.30 9.07
CA GLY A 130 9.42 -6.55 10.09
C GLY A 130 8.80 -5.25 9.56
N VAL A 131 8.59 -4.30 10.48
CA VAL A 131 8.11 -2.94 10.19
C VAL A 131 9.29 -2.05 9.81
N ARG A 132 9.17 -1.35 8.70
CA ARG A 132 10.22 -0.51 8.12
C ARG A 132 9.64 0.83 7.68
N GLU A 133 10.45 1.87 7.78
CA GLU A 133 10.16 3.22 7.32
C GLU A 133 11.06 3.57 6.15
N TYR A 134 10.51 4.18 5.11
CA TYR A 134 11.27 4.61 3.95
C TYR A 134 11.83 6.01 4.17
N ASP A 135 13.17 6.12 4.21
CA ASP A 135 13.90 7.36 4.47
C ASP A 135 14.28 8.10 3.15
N GLY A 136 13.76 7.66 2.00
CA GLY A 136 14.01 8.25 0.68
C GLY A 136 15.19 7.66 -0.10
N MET A 137 15.28 8.02 -1.37
CA MET A 137 16.35 7.58 -2.28
C MET A 137 17.75 7.81 -1.68
N GLY A 138 18.58 6.78 -1.73
CA GLY A 138 19.95 6.78 -1.19
C GLY A 138 20.06 6.40 0.30
N ARG A 139 18.98 6.55 1.09
CA ARG A 139 18.92 6.07 2.49
C ARG A 139 18.14 4.76 2.60
N GLY A 140 17.12 4.57 1.76
CA GLY A 140 16.36 3.33 1.66
C GLY A 140 15.49 3.05 2.90
N TRP A 141 15.29 1.77 3.19
CA TRP A 141 14.44 1.31 4.29
C TRP A 141 15.19 1.21 5.62
N ARG A 142 14.65 1.84 6.66
CA ARG A 142 15.13 1.71 8.03
C ARG A 142 14.23 0.75 8.82
N ALA A 143 14.83 -0.25 9.46
CA ALA A 143 14.12 -1.18 10.34
C ALA A 143 13.63 -0.48 11.63
N VAL A 144 12.39 -0.78 12.03
CA VAL A 144 11.73 -0.14 13.19
C VAL A 144 11.35 -1.14 14.27
N ALA A 145 10.73 -2.26 13.89
CA ALA A 145 10.28 -3.31 14.80
C ALA A 145 10.15 -4.67 14.08
N GLY A 146 10.23 -5.77 14.81
CA GLY A 146 9.85 -7.09 14.29
C GLY A 146 8.33 -7.26 14.19
N VAL A 147 7.88 -8.42 13.70
CA VAL A 147 6.47 -8.84 13.69
C VAL A 147 6.20 -9.93 14.73
N PRO A 148 4.94 -10.16 15.14
CA PRO A 148 4.58 -11.27 16.02
C PRO A 148 4.92 -12.64 15.41
N GLU A 149 5.39 -13.58 16.25
CA GLU A 149 5.75 -14.94 15.83
C GLU A 149 4.61 -15.76 15.22
N LEU A 150 3.35 -15.33 15.35
CA LEU A 150 2.19 -16.00 14.75
C LEU A 150 1.84 -15.46 13.35
N LEU A 151 2.34 -14.27 13.00
CA LEU A 151 2.09 -13.63 11.71
C LEU A 151 2.92 -14.32 10.63
N ARG A 152 2.26 -14.86 9.60
CA ARG A 152 2.91 -15.61 8.49
C ARG A 152 2.87 -14.89 7.15
N SER A 153 1.97 -13.92 6.99
CA SER A 153 1.90 -13.05 5.82
C SER A 153 1.26 -11.71 6.18
N THR A 154 1.47 -10.72 5.32
CA THR A 154 0.96 -9.35 5.50
C THR A 154 0.32 -8.85 4.19
N PRO A 155 -0.83 -9.38 3.78
CA PRO A 155 -1.51 -8.98 2.55
C PRO A 155 -1.90 -7.49 2.53
N CYS A 156 -2.23 -6.89 3.69
CA CYS A 156 -2.53 -5.46 3.74
C CYS A 156 -2.28 -4.87 5.13
N ALA A 157 -1.93 -3.58 5.14
CA ALA A 157 -1.79 -2.76 6.33
C ALA A 157 -2.40 -1.38 6.09
N VAL A 158 -2.98 -0.77 7.12
CA VAL A 158 -3.57 0.56 7.02
C VAL A 158 -3.38 1.32 8.32
N ALA A 159 -2.97 2.59 8.20
CA ALA A 159 -2.91 3.49 9.34
C ALA A 159 -4.33 3.86 9.79
N MET A 160 -4.59 3.73 11.09
CA MET A 160 -5.85 4.08 11.74
C MET A 160 -5.89 5.55 12.22
N GLY A 161 -4.78 6.27 12.04
CA GLY A 161 -4.59 7.62 12.55
C GLY A 161 -4.23 7.70 14.04
N GLY A 162 -3.70 8.86 14.43
CA GLY A 162 -3.20 9.20 15.76
C GLY A 162 -2.30 10.42 15.67
N ALA A 163 -1.89 11.03 16.79
CA ALA A 163 -0.72 11.91 16.78
C ALA A 163 0.53 11.07 16.44
N ALA A 164 1.62 11.64 15.91
CA ALA A 164 2.77 10.87 15.43
C ALA A 164 3.30 9.79 16.42
N ALA A 165 3.25 10.05 17.73
CA ALA A 165 3.63 9.08 18.77
C ALA A 165 2.55 8.04 19.13
N GLY A 166 1.28 8.29 18.78
CA GLY A 166 0.12 7.44 19.03
C GLY A 166 -0.51 6.88 17.76
N GLU A 167 0.17 6.96 16.63
CA GLU A 167 -0.31 6.39 15.38
C GLU A 167 -0.30 4.87 15.46
N ARG A 168 -1.40 4.28 15.01
CA ARG A 168 -1.64 2.83 15.06
C ARG A 168 -1.89 2.33 13.66
N VAL A 169 -1.36 1.15 13.38
CA VAL A 169 -1.48 0.49 12.08
C VAL A 169 -2.23 -0.81 12.31
N PHE A 170 -3.34 -0.99 11.60
CA PHE A 170 -3.98 -2.29 11.52
C PHE A 170 -3.30 -3.11 10.41
N VAL A 171 -2.94 -4.34 10.73
CA VAL A 171 -2.34 -5.29 9.79
C VAL A 171 -3.24 -6.52 9.75
N MET A 172 -3.69 -6.87 8.55
CA MET A 172 -4.30 -8.17 8.32
C MET A 172 -3.23 -9.14 7.85
N GLY A 173 -3.30 -10.38 8.33
CA GLY A 173 -2.31 -11.41 8.02
C GLY A 173 -2.84 -12.82 8.24
N VAL A 174 -2.05 -13.82 7.84
CA VAL A 174 -2.36 -15.23 8.12
C VAL A 174 -1.74 -15.63 9.45
N GLU A 175 -2.53 -16.31 10.29
CA GLU A 175 -2.10 -16.82 11.60
C GLU A 175 -1.67 -18.29 11.51
N GLY A 176 -0.40 -18.60 11.75
CA GLY A 176 0.10 -19.99 11.80
C GLY A 176 0.12 -20.75 10.44
N GLU A 177 0.57 -22.01 10.46
CA GLU A 177 0.65 -22.84 9.25
C GLU A 177 -0.75 -23.29 8.79
N GLY A 178 -1.12 -22.93 7.55
CA GLY A 178 -2.44 -23.24 6.98
C GLY A 178 -3.61 -22.50 7.64
N GLY A 179 -3.34 -21.50 8.49
CA GLY A 179 -4.36 -20.89 9.32
C GLY A 179 -5.17 -19.78 8.65
N ARG A 180 -6.12 -19.25 9.42
CA ARG A 180 -7.10 -18.25 8.96
C ARG A 180 -6.50 -16.84 9.00
N HIS A 181 -7.14 -15.90 8.30
CA HIS A 181 -6.74 -14.50 8.42
C HIS A 181 -7.07 -13.96 9.82
N GLY A 182 -6.12 -13.25 10.40
CA GLY A 182 -6.23 -12.56 11.68
C GLY A 182 -5.91 -11.07 11.55
N GLY A 183 -6.27 -10.31 12.59
CA GLY A 183 -5.94 -8.90 12.68
C GLY A 183 -4.91 -8.63 13.78
N TRP A 184 -4.03 -7.67 13.54
CA TRP A 184 -3.11 -7.14 14.53
C TRP A 184 -3.10 -5.62 14.49
N VAL A 185 -2.91 -5.00 15.64
CA VAL A 185 -2.63 -3.56 15.74
C VAL A 185 -1.19 -3.38 16.18
N PHE A 186 -0.42 -2.65 15.38
CA PHE A 186 0.90 -2.16 15.71
C PHE A 186 0.80 -0.71 16.20
N GLU A 187 1.28 -0.45 17.40
CA GLU A 187 1.43 0.90 17.95
C GLU A 187 2.82 1.43 17.60
N MET A 188 2.90 2.49 16.78
CA MET A 188 4.18 2.94 16.23
C MET A 188 5.13 3.48 17.30
N GLY A 189 4.61 4.23 18.28
CA GLY A 189 5.42 4.84 19.35
C GLY A 189 5.97 3.83 20.36
N SER A 190 5.13 2.90 20.83
CA SER A 190 5.52 1.87 21.80
C SER A 190 6.15 0.63 21.14
N LYS A 191 6.01 0.51 19.81
CA LYS A 191 6.38 -0.67 19.00
C LYS A 191 5.69 -1.95 19.46
N LYS A 192 4.56 -1.82 20.16
CA LYS A 192 3.80 -2.94 20.70
C LYS A 192 2.85 -3.48 19.66
N TRP A 193 2.75 -4.80 19.60
CA TRP A 193 1.75 -5.51 18.84
C TRP A 193 0.64 -6.03 19.74
N THR A 194 -0.61 -5.86 19.30
CA THR A 194 -1.79 -6.42 19.96
C THR A 194 -2.58 -7.22 18.93
N ARG A 195 -2.81 -8.51 19.20
CA ARG A 195 -3.70 -9.33 18.37
C ARG A 195 -5.14 -8.84 18.54
N VAL A 196 -5.83 -8.66 17.43
CA VAL A 196 -7.26 -8.33 17.40
C VAL A 196 -8.06 -9.61 17.28
N GLU A 197 -9.07 -9.76 18.11
CA GLU A 197 -10.02 -10.86 17.96
C GLU A 197 -10.91 -10.60 16.73
N THR A 198 -10.73 -11.39 15.69
CA THR A 198 -11.56 -11.35 14.47
C THR A 198 -12.62 -12.44 14.53
N PRO A 199 -13.92 -12.08 14.50
CA PRO A 199 -14.99 -13.06 14.36
C PRO A 199 -14.80 -13.92 13.10
N ALA A 200 -15.21 -15.19 13.14
CA ALA A 200 -14.95 -16.15 12.06
C ALA A 200 -15.43 -15.70 10.66
N VAL A 201 -16.48 -14.88 10.59
CA VAL A 201 -17.00 -14.33 9.33
C VAL A 201 -16.08 -13.27 8.70
N PHE A 202 -15.11 -12.75 9.46
CA PHE A 202 -14.13 -11.74 9.04
C PHE A 202 -12.70 -12.30 8.90
N THR A 203 -12.54 -13.63 8.73
CA THR A 203 -11.22 -14.28 8.59
C THR A 203 -10.90 -14.72 7.16
N GLY A 204 -11.58 -14.13 6.16
CA GLY A 204 -11.33 -14.35 4.74
C GLY A 204 -10.11 -13.56 4.22
N PHE A 205 -9.75 -13.81 2.96
CA PHE A 205 -8.69 -13.06 2.29
C PHE A 205 -9.10 -11.60 2.08
N VAL A 206 -8.17 -10.67 2.34
CA VAL A 206 -8.39 -9.23 2.16
C VAL A 206 -7.32 -8.65 1.25
N TYR A 207 -7.78 -8.01 0.17
CA TYR A 207 -6.93 -7.38 -0.85
C TYR A 207 -6.50 -5.96 -0.48
N SER A 208 -7.35 -5.22 0.23
CA SER A 208 -7.14 -3.82 0.55
C SER A 208 -7.87 -3.48 1.85
N ALA A 209 -7.39 -2.48 2.56
CA ALA A 209 -7.97 -2.01 3.79
C ALA A 209 -8.05 -0.48 3.79
N ALA A 210 -9.10 0.06 4.41
CA ALA A 210 -9.26 1.47 4.70
C ALA A 210 -9.61 1.61 6.19
N ALA A 211 -9.15 2.69 6.81
CA ALA A 211 -9.53 3.03 8.18
C ALA A 211 -10.30 4.35 8.18
N VAL A 212 -11.42 4.37 8.91
CA VAL A 212 -12.29 5.54 9.05
C VAL A 212 -12.40 5.88 10.53
N ARG A 213 -12.22 7.16 10.86
CA ARG A 213 -12.45 7.68 12.20
C ARG A 213 -13.84 8.30 12.24
N LEU A 214 -14.70 7.77 13.11
CA LEU A 214 -16.06 8.27 13.38
C LEU A 214 -16.05 9.24 14.56
#